data_AF-A0A2N5C8Z5-F1
#
_entry.id   AF-A0A2N5C8Z5-F1
#
_cell.length_a   1.000
_cell.length_b   1.000
_cell.length_c   1.000
_cell.angle_alpha   90.00
_cell.angle_beta   90.00
_cell.angle_gamma   90.00
#
_symmetry.space_group_name_H-M   'P 1'
#
loop_
_entity.id
_entity.type
_entity.pdbx_description
1 polymer ?
#
loop_
_entity_poly.entity_id
_entity_poly.type
_entity_poly.pdbx_seq_one_letter_code
_entity_poly.pdbx_strand_id
1 'polypeptide(L)'
;MTTPLQHIGNRLARLRRDALVHFRRHGMRDYPSYQTRLLGNRLRVISDDAERLGLALADLLMLLGTNVADWQDAAEHMDGRCATLFALSFVGMEWSATRRRDEWNTSTSAPLLYCAGSLILESVNTDEGEIAYRPIFASVGMSGMDDEQEQR
;
A
#
# COMPACT_ATOMS: atom_id res chain seq x y z
N MET A 1 6.27 -3.21 -28.19
CA MET A 1 5.18 -2.48 -27.50
C MET A 1 5.14 -2.96 -26.06
N THR A 2 5.07 -2.06 -25.08
CA THR A 2 4.87 -2.42 -23.66
C THR A 2 3.38 -2.59 -23.37
N THR A 3 3.00 -3.69 -22.72
CA THR A 3 1.60 -3.89 -22.30
C THR A 3 1.21 -2.93 -21.16
N PRO A 4 -0.09 -2.65 -20.92
CA PRO A 4 -0.54 -1.86 -19.78
C PRO A 4 0.04 -2.37 -18.44
N LEU A 5 0.01 -3.68 -18.25
CA LEU A 5 0.59 -4.35 -17.09
C LEU A 5 2.10 -4.07 -16.94
N GLN A 6 2.88 -4.22 -18.02
CA GLN A 6 4.31 -3.92 -18.01
C GLN A 6 4.59 -2.43 -17.74
N HIS A 7 3.77 -1.53 -18.27
CA HIS A 7 3.90 -0.10 -18.05
C HIS A 7 3.71 0.26 -16.57
N ILE A 8 2.63 -0.22 -15.95
CA ILE A 8 2.35 0.00 -14.52
C ILE A 8 3.42 -0.68 -13.65
N GLY A 9 3.77 -1.92 -13.94
CA GLY A 9 4.81 -2.65 -13.19
C GLY A 9 6.17 -1.95 -13.20
N ASN A 10 6.58 -1.39 -14.34
CA ASN A 10 7.82 -0.61 -14.42
C ASN A 10 7.78 0.68 -13.58
N ARG A 11 6.63 1.36 -13.52
CA ARG A 11 6.46 2.55 -12.68
C ARG A 11 6.49 2.19 -11.20
N LEU A 12 5.82 1.09 -10.84
CA LEU A 12 5.80 0.57 -9.48
C LEU A 12 7.20 0.16 -9.02
N ALA A 13 7.96 -0.56 -9.85
CA ALA A 13 9.33 -0.96 -9.56
C ALA A 13 10.26 0.25 -9.33
N ARG A 14 10.12 1.31 -10.15
CA ARG A 14 10.86 2.57 -9.95
C ARG A 14 10.48 3.24 -8.64
N LEU A 15 9.19 3.35 -8.35
CA LEU A 15 8.71 3.94 -7.09
C LEU A 15 9.24 3.16 -5.87
N ARG A 16 9.18 1.83 -5.93
CA ARG A 16 9.71 0.97 -4.86
C ARG A 16 11.21 1.21 -4.64
N ARG A 17 11.99 1.34 -5.72
CA ARG A 17 13.41 1.66 -5.63
C ARG A 17 13.66 3.01 -4.96
N ASP A 18 12.94 4.05 -5.36
CA ASP A 18 13.05 5.39 -4.78
C ASP A 18 12.72 5.37 -3.29
N ALA A 19 11.66 4.66 -2.91
CA ALA A 19 11.22 4.54 -1.54
C ALA A 19 12.21 3.71 -0.69
N LEU A 20 12.78 2.62 -1.23
CA LEU A 20 13.88 1.89 -0.59
C LEU A 20 15.10 2.79 -0.35
N VAL A 21 15.49 3.61 -1.33
CA VAL A 21 16.62 4.54 -1.18
C VAL A 21 16.35 5.54 -0.06
N HIS A 22 15.14 6.08 0.01
CA HIS A 22 14.72 6.99 1.07
C HIS A 22 14.81 6.31 2.45
N PHE A 23 14.15 5.17 2.65
CA PHE A 23 14.15 4.49 3.95
C PHE A 23 15.53 3.94 4.35
N ARG A 24 16.40 3.57 3.40
CA ARG A 24 17.80 3.23 3.71
C ARG A 24 18.61 4.42 4.22
N ARG A 25 18.34 5.63 3.70
CA ARG A 25 19.08 6.84 4.07
C ARG A 25 18.58 7.46 5.37
N HIS A 26 17.28 7.47 5.58
CA HIS A 26 16.63 8.20 6.68
C HIS A 26 16.08 7.29 7.78
N GLY A 27 15.92 6.00 7.51
CA GLY A 27 15.30 5.04 8.41
C GLY A 27 13.80 5.26 8.59
N MET A 28 13.17 4.41 9.40
CA MET A 28 11.74 4.49 9.70
C MET A 28 11.33 5.69 10.57
N ARG A 29 12.31 6.38 11.17
CA ARG A 29 12.05 7.56 12.03
C ARG A 29 11.56 8.78 11.24
N ASP A 30 11.80 8.79 9.94
CA ASP A 30 11.34 9.83 9.02
C ASP A 30 9.92 9.55 8.48
N TYR A 31 9.20 8.59 9.07
CA TYR A 31 7.82 8.28 8.75
C TYR A 31 6.87 8.73 9.89
N PRO A 32 5.77 9.45 9.57
CA PRO A 32 5.45 10.04 8.27
C PRO A 32 6.25 11.34 8.04
N SER A 33 6.72 11.58 6.81
CA SER A 33 7.31 12.86 6.39
C SER A 33 6.69 13.38 5.10
N TYR A 34 7.01 14.62 4.76
CA TYR A 34 6.67 15.19 3.44
C TYR A 34 7.15 14.31 2.29
N GLN A 35 8.36 13.74 2.40
CA GLN A 35 8.93 12.90 1.36
C GLN A 35 8.18 11.57 1.21
N THR A 36 7.77 10.93 2.31
CA THR A 36 6.95 9.71 2.23
C THR A 36 5.58 9.99 1.63
N ARG A 37 4.99 11.16 1.91
CA ARG A 37 3.71 11.60 1.29
C ARG A 37 3.85 11.85 -0.21
N LEU A 38 4.96 12.44 -0.68
CA LEU A 38 5.23 12.58 -2.11
C LEU A 38 5.31 11.21 -2.82
N LEU A 39 5.98 10.24 -2.19
CA LEU A 39 6.04 8.87 -2.71
C LEU A 39 4.66 8.19 -2.70
N GLY A 40 3.87 8.41 -1.64
CA GLY A 40 2.47 7.98 -1.59
C GLY A 40 1.61 8.60 -2.69
N ASN A 41 1.77 9.89 -2.98
CA ASN A 41 1.04 10.55 -4.06
C ASN A 41 1.40 9.96 -5.42
N ARG A 42 2.67 9.63 -5.66
CA ARG A 42 3.10 8.91 -6.86
C ARG A 42 2.46 7.53 -6.95
N LEU A 43 2.31 6.82 -5.83
CA LEU A 43 1.60 5.54 -5.77
C LEU A 43 0.13 5.69 -6.16
N ARG A 44 -0.55 6.71 -5.62
CA ARG A 44 -1.94 7.03 -5.98
C ARG A 44 -2.10 7.28 -7.48
N VAL A 45 -1.23 8.11 -8.07
CA VAL A 45 -1.26 8.36 -9.52
C VAL A 45 -1.03 7.08 -10.34
N ILE A 46 -0.11 6.21 -9.91
CA ILE A 46 0.08 4.90 -10.57
C ILE A 46 -1.19 4.05 -10.47
N SER A 47 -1.86 4.12 -9.33
CA SER A 47 -3.12 3.41 -9.08
C SER A 47 -4.26 3.90 -9.97
N ASP A 48 -4.47 5.21 -10.05
CA ASP A 48 -5.49 5.82 -10.91
C ASP A 48 -5.26 5.47 -12.39
N ASP A 49 -4.00 5.44 -12.81
CA ASP A 49 -3.63 5.04 -14.18
C ASP A 49 -3.87 3.55 -14.42
N ALA A 50 -3.64 2.68 -13.43
CA ALA A 50 -3.91 1.25 -13.53
C ALA A 50 -5.42 0.98 -13.68
N GLU A 51 -6.25 1.70 -12.93
CA GLU A 51 -7.70 1.67 -13.05
C GLU A 51 -8.16 2.16 -14.43
N ARG A 52 -7.63 3.31 -14.90
CA ARG A 52 -7.94 3.84 -16.23
C ARG A 52 -7.59 2.87 -17.36
N LEU A 53 -6.53 2.08 -17.17
CA LEU A 53 -6.10 1.05 -18.12
C LEU A 53 -6.90 -0.25 -18.01
N GLY A 54 -7.84 -0.35 -17.06
CA GLY A 54 -8.72 -1.51 -16.88
C GLY A 54 -7.99 -2.75 -16.35
N LEU A 55 -6.91 -2.57 -15.57
CA LEU A 55 -6.22 -3.71 -14.95
C LEU A 55 -7.12 -4.37 -13.91
N ALA A 56 -7.20 -5.70 -13.96
CA ALA A 56 -8.03 -6.47 -13.03
C ALA A 56 -7.34 -6.60 -11.66
N LEU A 57 -8.12 -6.95 -10.63
CA LEU A 57 -7.60 -7.20 -9.29
C LEU A 57 -6.39 -8.16 -9.27
N ALA A 58 -6.49 -9.25 -10.02
CA ALA A 58 -5.40 -10.24 -10.15
C ALA A 58 -4.12 -9.63 -10.73
N ASP A 59 -4.24 -8.71 -11.70
CA ASP A 59 -3.09 -8.01 -12.28
C ASP A 59 -2.41 -7.12 -11.23
N LEU A 60 -3.20 -6.33 -10.49
CA LEU A 60 -2.69 -5.43 -9.47
C LEU A 60 -2.00 -6.19 -8.34
N LEU A 61 -2.54 -7.35 -7.96
CA LEU A 61 -1.98 -8.21 -6.93
C LEU A 61 -0.69 -8.90 -7.39
N MET A 62 -0.65 -9.37 -8.63
CA MET A 62 0.58 -9.85 -9.25
C MET A 62 1.67 -8.78 -9.27
N LEU A 63 1.32 -7.52 -9.57
CA LEU A 63 2.27 -6.40 -9.55
C LEU A 63 2.84 -6.11 -8.15
N LEU A 64 2.08 -6.38 -7.09
CA LEU A 64 2.53 -6.26 -5.70
C LEU A 64 3.34 -7.47 -5.22
N GLY A 65 3.43 -8.53 -6.03
CA GLY A 65 4.15 -9.77 -5.68
C GLY A 65 3.41 -10.61 -4.64
N THR A 66 2.09 -10.45 -4.52
CA THR A 66 1.28 -11.25 -3.61
C THR A 66 0.96 -12.62 -4.22
N ASN A 67 0.87 -13.64 -3.37
CA ASN A 67 0.35 -14.93 -3.81
C ASN A 67 -1.18 -14.86 -3.85
N VAL A 68 -1.78 -15.39 -4.92
CA VAL A 68 -3.23 -15.52 -5.11
C VAL A 68 -3.92 -16.12 -3.89
N ALA A 69 -3.30 -17.12 -3.27
CA ALA A 69 -3.86 -17.81 -2.10
C ALA A 69 -4.00 -16.91 -0.85
N ASP A 70 -3.18 -15.86 -0.71
CA ASP A 70 -3.17 -15.03 0.50
C ASP A 70 -4.30 -14.00 0.54
N TRP A 71 -4.98 -13.78 -0.58
CA TRP A 71 -6.02 -12.76 -0.73
C TRP A 71 -7.33 -13.30 -1.29
N GLN A 72 -7.43 -14.59 -1.60
CA GLN A 72 -8.70 -15.22 -1.98
C GLN A 72 -9.79 -15.00 -0.92
N ASP A 73 -9.43 -15.06 0.37
CA ASP A 73 -10.35 -14.77 1.48
C ASP A 73 -10.71 -13.27 1.59
N ALA A 74 -9.78 -12.39 1.19
CA ALA A 74 -10.01 -10.94 1.17
C ALA A 74 -10.85 -10.49 -0.05
N ALA A 75 -10.74 -11.20 -1.17
CA ALA A 75 -11.44 -10.90 -2.42
C ALA A 75 -12.96 -11.05 -2.30
N GLU A 76 -13.47 -11.97 -1.46
CA GLU A 76 -14.91 -12.08 -1.21
C GLU A 76 -15.50 -10.80 -0.59
N HIS A 77 -14.67 -10.00 0.06
CA HIS A 77 -15.06 -8.76 0.74
C HIS A 77 -14.64 -7.49 -0.03
N MET A 78 -13.82 -7.63 -1.07
CA MET A 78 -13.38 -6.53 -1.92
C MET A 78 -14.15 -6.58 -3.24
N ASP A 79 -15.27 -5.86 -3.28
CA ASP A 79 -16.07 -5.69 -4.49
C ASP A 79 -15.16 -5.20 -5.63
N GLY A 80 -15.31 -5.74 -6.85
CA GLY A 80 -14.33 -5.64 -7.94
C GLY A 80 -14.01 -4.21 -8.42
N ARG A 81 -14.72 -3.20 -7.90
CA ARG A 81 -14.47 -1.76 -8.13
C ARG A 81 -13.64 -1.08 -7.03
N CYS A 82 -13.53 -1.66 -5.84
CA CYS A 82 -12.87 -1.05 -4.69
C CYS A 82 -11.35 -1.30 -4.65
N ALA A 83 -10.86 -2.25 -5.44
CA ALA A 83 -9.49 -2.71 -5.33
C ALA A 83 -8.56 -1.90 -6.24
N THR A 84 -8.21 -0.70 -5.80
CA THR A 84 -7.18 0.11 -6.45
C THR A 84 -5.78 -0.32 -5.99
N LEU A 85 -4.75 -0.18 -6.82
CA LEU A 85 -3.38 -0.55 -6.47
C LEU A 85 -2.91 0.17 -5.19
N PHE A 86 -3.38 1.40 -4.96
CA PHE A 86 -3.14 2.16 -3.73
C PHE A 86 -3.74 1.46 -2.50
N ALA A 87 -5.02 1.09 -2.55
CA ALA A 87 -5.68 0.36 -1.47
C ALA A 87 -5.02 -1.01 -1.23
N LEU A 88 -4.68 -1.72 -2.30
CA LEU A 88 -4.00 -3.02 -2.24
C LEU A 88 -2.56 -2.92 -1.74
N SER A 89 -1.88 -1.79 -1.93
CA SER A 89 -0.54 -1.59 -1.34
C SER A 89 -0.61 -1.51 0.19
N PHE A 90 -1.77 -1.16 0.74
CA PHE A 90 -2.05 -1.14 2.17
C PHE A 90 -2.63 -2.47 2.69
N VAL A 91 -3.56 -3.10 1.95
CA VAL A 91 -4.19 -4.37 2.33
C VAL A 91 -3.38 -5.59 1.91
N GLY A 92 -3.09 -5.67 0.61
CA GLY A 92 -2.40 -6.79 -0.01
C GLY A 92 -0.90 -6.66 0.11
N MET A 93 -0.36 -6.22 1.26
CA MET A 93 1.03 -5.80 1.24
C MET A 93 1.97 -6.94 0.83
N GLU A 94 3.21 -6.53 0.59
CA GLU A 94 4.41 -7.27 0.94
C GLU A 94 4.34 -8.05 2.26
N TRP A 95 3.29 -7.89 3.08
CA TRP A 95 2.77 -8.73 4.14
C TRP A 95 2.68 -10.20 3.77
N SER A 96 2.35 -10.59 2.54
CA SER A 96 2.51 -11.99 2.14
C SER A 96 3.97 -12.43 2.28
N ALA A 97 4.91 -11.55 1.94
CA ALA A 97 6.35 -11.80 2.08
C ALA A 97 6.85 -11.59 3.54
N THR A 98 6.29 -10.64 4.29
CA THR A 98 6.56 -10.43 5.72
C THR A 98 6.00 -11.58 6.58
N ARG A 99 4.83 -12.13 6.23
CA ARG A 99 4.15 -13.26 6.91
C ARG A 99 4.84 -14.59 6.61
N ARG A 100 5.36 -14.76 5.39
CA ARG A 100 6.23 -15.88 5.03
C ARG A 100 7.58 -15.87 5.75
N ARG A 101 7.88 -14.83 6.54
CA ARG A 101 9.20 -14.60 7.16
C ARG A 101 10.32 -14.74 6.15
N ASP A 102 10.08 -14.33 4.91
CA ASP A 102 11.16 -14.23 3.94
C ASP A 102 12.18 -13.29 4.55
N GLU A 103 13.36 -13.79 4.90
CA GLU A 103 14.37 -13.09 5.73
C GLU A 103 14.80 -11.74 5.12
N TRP A 104 14.44 -11.53 3.85
CA TRP A 104 14.70 -10.37 3.02
C TRP A 104 13.62 -9.29 3.12
N ASN A 105 12.43 -9.60 3.65
CA ASN A 105 11.28 -8.70 3.76
C ASN A 105 10.99 -8.30 5.21
N THR A 106 11.78 -7.34 5.70
CA THR A 106 11.52 -6.62 6.95
C THR A 106 10.57 -5.45 6.70
N SER A 107 10.07 -4.79 7.76
CA SER A 107 9.39 -3.49 7.64
C SER A 107 10.19 -2.50 6.78
N THR A 108 11.52 -2.47 6.92
CA THR A 108 12.38 -1.61 6.07
C THR A 108 12.47 -2.05 4.60
N SER A 109 12.01 -3.26 4.28
CA SER A 109 11.96 -3.83 2.94
C SER A 109 10.61 -3.63 2.24
N ALA A 110 9.59 -3.15 2.98
CA ALA A 110 8.22 -2.93 2.50
C ALA A 110 7.85 -1.45 2.35
N PRO A 111 8.56 -0.69 1.49
CA PRO A 111 8.48 0.77 1.50
C PRO A 111 7.14 1.30 0.94
N LEU A 112 6.47 0.54 0.07
CA LEU A 112 5.20 0.98 -0.53
C LEU A 112 4.06 1.00 0.50
N LEU A 113 4.11 0.12 1.50
CA LEU A 113 3.22 0.15 2.64
C LEU A 113 3.28 1.50 3.35
N TYR A 114 4.48 1.96 3.69
CA TYR A 114 4.65 3.24 4.38
C TYR A 114 4.32 4.43 3.49
N CYS A 115 4.58 4.34 2.20
CA CYS A 115 4.15 5.39 1.27
C CYS A 115 2.61 5.51 1.25
N ALA A 116 1.90 4.39 1.12
CA ALA A 116 0.43 4.35 1.18
C ALA A 116 -0.08 4.82 2.55
N GLY A 117 0.46 4.27 3.64
CA GLY A 117 0.10 4.61 5.01
C GLY A 117 0.26 6.10 5.33
N SER A 118 1.30 6.76 4.82
CA SER A 118 1.51 8.20 5.07
C SER A 118 0.39 9.08 4.49
N LEU A 119 -0.19 8.68 3.35
CA LEU A 119 -1.34 9.39 2.77
C LEU A 119 -2.65 9.01 3.44
N ILE A 120 -2.78 7.75 3.85
CA ILE A 120 -3.97 7.29 4.58
C ILE A 120 -4.05 8.04 5.92
N LEU A 121 -2.96 8.14 6.67
CA LEU A 121 -2.92 8.93 7.93
C LEU A 121 -3.26 10.41 7.71
N GLU A 122 -2.86 10.99 6.57
CA GLU A 122 -3.27 12.35 6.21
C GLU A 122 -4.76 12.43 5.89
N SER A 123 -5.33 11.39 5.26
CA SER A 123 -6.75 11.33 4.87
C SER A 123 -7.68 11.02 6.05
N VAL A 124 -7.26 10.17 6.99
CA VAL A 124 -7.99 9.83 8.24
C VAL A 124 -8.27 11.08 9.09
N ASN A 125 -7.45 12.12 8.94
CA ASN A 125 -7.75 13.43 9.55
C ASN A 125 -8.89 14.21 8.86
N THR A 126 -9.60 13.59 7.90
CA THR A 126 -10.82 14.11 7.30
C THR A 126 -11.96 13.10 7.45
N ASP A 127 -13.20 13.59 7.54
CA ASP A 127 -14.40 12.74 7.70
C ASP A 127 -14.52 11.71 6.56
N GLU A 128 -14.20 12.12 5.33
CA GLU A 128 -14.25 11.24 4.15
C GLU A 128 -13.19 10.15 4.19
N GLY A 129 -11.97 10.48 4.61
CA GLY A 129 -10.90 9.49 4.72
C GLY A 129 -11.16 8.53 5.88
N GLU A 130 -11.76 9.00 6.97
CA GLU A 130 -12.13 8.14 8.09
C GLU A 130 -13.17 7.09 7.68
N ILE A 131 -14.22 7.50 6.96
CA ILE A 131 -15.21 6.59 6.39
C ILE A 131 -14.56 5.59 5.42
N ALA A 132 -13.64 6.06 4.58
CA ALA A 132 -13.01 5.24 3.54
C ALA A 132 -12.01 4.21 4.09
N TYR A 133 -11.21 4.57 5.09
CA TYR A 133 -10.06 3.76 5.52
C TYR A 133 -10.26 3.02 6.85
N ARG A 134 -11.18 3.45 7.73
CA ARG A 134 -11.45 2.76 9.01
C ARG A 134 -11.81 1.27 8.83
N PRO A 135 -12.66 0.85 7.86
CA PRO A 135 -12.94 -0.57 7.64
C PRO A 135 -11.69 -1.37 7.22
N ILE A 136 -10.77 -0.71 6.52
CA ILE A 136 -9.52 -1.30 6.07
C ILE A 136 -8.57 -1.51 7.25
N PHE A 137 -8.40 -0.52 8.13
CA PHE A 137 -7.61 -0.67 9.36
C PHE A 137 -8.18 -1.75 10.29
N ALA A 138 -9.50 -1.83 10.40
CA ALA A 138 -10.17 -2.83 11.23
C ALA A 138 -9.94 -4.26 10.72
N SER A 139 -10.01 -4.47 9.40
CA SER A 139 -9.81 -5.81 8.80
C SER A 139 -8.37 -6.32 8.90
N VAL A 140 -7.39 -5.41 9.02
CA VAL A 140 -5.97 -5.74 9.18
C VAL A 140 -5.51 -5.78 10.64
N GLY A 141 -6.44 -5.63 11.60
CA GLY A 141 -6.15 -5.72 13.04
C GLY A 141 -5.38 -4.51 13.62
N MET A 142 -5.46 -3.35 12.95
CA MET A 142 -4.79 -2.11 13.36
C MET A 142 -5.72 -1.16 14.16
N SER A 143 -6.85 -1.68 14.65
CA SER A 143 -7.97 -0.95 15.26
C SER A 143 -7.70 -0.27 16.61
N GLY A 144 -6.45 -0.17 17.07
CA GLY A 144 -6.10 0.22 18.44
C GLY A 144 -5.11 1.39 18.57
N MET A 145 -4.85 2.15 17.52
CA MET A 145 -3.93 3.31 17.60
C MET A 145 -4.55 4.57 18.24
N ASP A 146 -5.85 4.54 18.56
CA ASP A 146 -6.54 5.67 19.21
C ASP A 146 -6.40 5.65 20.75
N ASP A 147 -6.13 4.50 21.38
CA ASP A 147 -6.18 4.39 22.84
C ASP A 147 -4.87 4.75 23.57
N GLU A 148 -3.73 4.89 22.87
CA GLU A 148 -2.43 5.16 23.52
C GLU A 148 -1.99 6.63 23.51
N GLN A 149 -2.69 7.54 22.82
CA GLN A 149 -2.35 8.97 22.81
C GLN A 149 -3.09 9.81 23.84
N GLU A 150 -4.12 9.29 24.51
CA GLU A 150 -4.89 10.02 25.53
C GLU A 150 -4.35 9.89 26.97
N GLN A 151 -3.20 9.23 27.18
CA GLN A 151 -2.62 9.02 28.53
C GLN A 151 -1.14 9.45 28.69
N ARG A 152 -0.66 10.46 27.96
CA ARG A 152 0.66 11.08 28.26
C ARG A 152 0.61 12.58 28.40
#